data_AF-A0A370HBT5-F1
#
_entry.id   AF-A0A370HBT5-F1
#
_cell.length_a   1.000
_cell.length_b   1.000
_cell.length_c   1.000
_cell.angle_alpha   90.00
_cell.angle_beta   90.00
_cell.angle_gamma   90.00
#
_symmetry.space_group_name_H-M   'P 1'
#
loop_
_entity.id
_entity.type
_entity.pdbx_description
1 polymer ?
#
loop_
_entity_poly.entity_id
_entity_poly.type
_entity_poly.pdbx_seq_one_letter_code
_entity_poly.pdbx_strand_id
1 'polypeptide(L)' 'MQRIAGWWDGFELWVAGLPFVPQFLVVLIGALPVSLAIAYLLDRALRLVLRLLGRDRAADGDAEPAAGPARPLHEEAA' A
#
# COMPACT_ATOMS: atom_id res chain seq x y z
N MET A 1 24.57 21.41 -5.91
CA MET A 1 24.09 20.13 -6.49
C MET A 1 25.18 19.05 -6.55
N GLN A 2 26.46 19.38 -6.74
CA GLN A 2 27.57 18.40 -6.82
C GLN A 2 27.82 17.57 -5.55
N ARG A 3 27.52 18.12 -4.36
CA ARG A 3 27.78 17.43 -3.08
C ARG A 3 26.98 16.14 -2.91
N ILE A 4 25.74 16.11 -3.44
CA ILE A 4 24.90 14.91 -3.41
C ILE A 4 25.36 13.91 -4.49
N ALA A 5 25.71 14.40 -5.68
CA ALA A 5 26.24 13.58 -6.76
C ALA A 5 27.56 12.88 -6.37
N GLY A 6 28.48 13.58 -5.70
CA GLY A 6 29.75 13.00 -5.26
C GLY A 6 29.60 11.95 -4.15
N TRP A 7 28.60 12.11 -3.27
CA TRP A 7 28.31 11.08 -2.26
C TRP A 7 27.70 9.83 -2.91
N TRP A 8 26.81 10.01 -3.89
CA TRP A 8 26.21 8.91 -4.66
C TRP A 8 27.26 8.16 -5.51
N ASP A 9 28.17 8.87 -6.16
CA ASP A 9 29.29 8.28 -6.93
C ASP A 9 30.19 7.40 -6.04
N GLY A 10 30.51 7.85 -4.83
CA GLY A 10 31.23 7.03 -3.85
C GLY A 10 30.44 5.81 -3.38
N PHE A 11 29.12 5.90 -3.29
CA PHE A 11 28.25 4.77 -2.99
C PHE A 11 28.22 3.75 -4.14
N GLU A 12 28.11 4.20 -5.39
CA GLU A 12 28.16 3.33 -6.57
C GLU A 12 29.49 2.57 -6.65
N LEU A 13 30.62 3.25 -6.41
CA LEU A 13 31.95 2.61 -6.38
C LEU A 13 32.08 1.58 -5.26
N TRP A 14 31.55 1.86 -4.07
CA TRP A 14 31.55 0.90 -2.96
C TRP A 14 30.68 -0.32 -3.28
N VAL A 15 29.47 -0.12 -3.80
CA VAL A 15 28.56 -1.22 -4.16
C VAL A 15 29.13 -2.07 -5.30
N ALA A 16 29.71 -1.43 -6.33
CA ALA A 16 30.31 -2.12 -7.46
C ALA A 16 31.60 -2.87 -7.10
N GLY A 17 32.29 -2.46 -6.02
CA GLY A 17 33.46 -3.16 -5.49
C GLY A 17 33.15 -4.41 -4.64
N LEU A 18 31.88 -4.66 -4.31
CA LEU A 18 31.47 -5.83 -3.54
C LEU A 18 31.35 -7.09 -4.43
N PRO A 19 31.61 -8.29 -3.90
CA PRO A 19 31.26 -9.54 -4.58
C PRO A 19 29.73 -9.72 -4.66
N PHE A 20 29.26 -10.62 -5.54
CA PHE A 20 27.84 -10.75 -5.90
C PHE A 20 26.88 -10.88 -4.72
N VAL A 21 27.19 -11.74 -3.73
CA VAL A 21 26.29 -12.01 -2.59
C VAL A 21 25.99 -10.76 -1.76
N PRO A 22 27.00 -10.05 -1.19
CA PRO A 22 26.74 -8.81 -0.45
C PRO A 22 26.18 -7.68 -1.33
N GLN A 23 26.59 -7.58 -2.61
CA GLN A 23 26.02 -6.60 -3.54
C GLN A 23 24.51 -6.80 -3.72
N PHE A 24 24.09 -8.05 -3.95
CA PHE A 24 22.69 -8.40 -4.08
C PHE A 24 21.90 -8.13 -2.80
N LEU A 25 22.47 -8.40 -1.62
CA LEU A 25 21.83 -8.10 -0.34
C LEU A 25 21.62 -6.59 -0.14
N VAL A 26 22.61 -5.75 -0.45
CA VAL A 26 22.47 -4.29 -0.36
C VAL A 26 21.34 -3.81 -1.27
N VAL A 27 21.31 -4.28 -2.52
CA VAL A 27 20.24 -3.94 -3.47
C VAL A 27 18.90 -4.45 -2.99
N LEU A 28 18.81 -5.68 -2.49
CA LEU A 28 17.57 -6.27 -1.97
C LEU A 28 17.02 -5.45 -0.80
N ILE A 29 17.88 -5.13 0.17
CA ILE A 29 17.54 -4.34 1.35
C ILE A 29 17.16 -2.90 0.98
N GLY A 30 17.69 -2.34 -0.11
CA GLY A 30 17.26 -1.03 -0.62
C GLY A 30 15.96 -1.09 -1.41
N ALA A 31 15.90 -1.99 -2.40
CA ALA A 31 14.83 -2.05 -3.39
C ALA A 31 13.50 -2.55 -2.81
N LEU A 32 13.51 -3.53 -1.91
CA LEU A 32 12.27 -4.03 -1.27
C LEU A 32 11.52 -2.93 -0.50
N PRO A 33 12.13 -2.24 0.49
CA PRO A 33 11.42 -1.22 1.23
C PRO A 33 11.05 -0.02 0.36
N VAL A 34 11.88 0.35 -0.63
CA VAL A 34 11.53 1.40 -1.60
C VAL A 34 10.30 1.00 -2.40
N SER A 35 10.23 -0.24 -2.89
CA SER A 35 9.06 -0.75 -3.60
C SER A 35 7.81 -0.75 -2.72
N LEU A 36 7.92 -1.24 -1.48
CA LEU A 36 6.82 -1.22 -0.51
C LEU A 36 6.35 0.21 -0.20
N ALA A 37 7.28 1.15 -0.03
CA ALA A 37 6.97 2.55 0.20
C ALA A 37 6.23 3.17 -1.00
N ILE A 38 6.68 2.88 -2.22
CA ILE A 38 6.03 3.35 -3.46
C ILE A 38 4.63 2.74 -3.58
N ALA A 39 4.47 1.43 -3.36
CA ALA A 39 3.17 0.77 -3.39
C ALA A 39 2.20 1.40 -2.37
N TYR A 40 2.66 1.60 -1.13
CA TYR A 40 1.88 2.24 -0.09
C TYR A 40 1.47 3.69 -0.46
N LEU A 41 2.39 4.45 -1.04
CA LEU A 41 2.14 5.81 -1.53
C LEU A 41 1.10 5.82 -2.66
N LEU A 42 1.21 4.91 -3.62
CA LEU A 42 0.25 4.78 -4.72
C LEU A 42 -1.14 4.44 -4.20
N ASP A 43 -1.26 3.49 -3.26
CA ASP A 43 -2.54 3.14 -2.65
C ASP A 43 -3.16 4.32 -1.90
N ARG A 44 -2.32 5.08 -1.18
CA ARG A 44 -2.76 6.29 -0.44
C ARG A 44 -3.22 7.37 -1.41
N ALA A 45 -2.46 7.61 -2.48
CA ALA A 45 -2.79 8.57 -3.52
C ALA A 45 -4.10 8.19 -4.21
N LEU A 46 -4.29 6.92 -4.58
CA LEU A 46 -5.51 6.43 -5.20
C LEU A 46 -6.72 6.67 -4.31
N ARG A 47 -6.64 6.32 -3.02
CA ARG A 47 -7.71 6.60 -2.05
C ARG A 47 -8.02 8.09 -1.94
N LEU A 48 -7.01 8.95 -1.92
CA LEU A 48 -7.19 10.40 -1.86
C LEU A 48 -7.91 10.91 -3.11
N VAL A 49 -7.49 10.47 -4.29
CA VAL A 49 -8.10 10.84 -5.57
C VAL A 49 -9.56 10.38 -5.64
N LEU A 50 -9.88 9.16 -5.21
CA LEU A 50 -11.26 8.63 -5.21
C LEU A 50 -12.19 9.41 -4.25
N ARG A 51 -11.67 9.81 -3.08
CA ARG A 51 -12.39 10.69 -2.14
C ARG A 51 -12.64 12.06 -2.75
N LEU A 52 -11.61 12.65 -3.35
CA LEU A 52 -11.71 13.96 -4.02
C LEU A 52 -12.69 13.94 -5.20
N LEU A 53 -12.79 12.81 -5.92
CA LEU A 53 -13.77 12.62 -6.99
C LEU A 53 -15.21 12.45 -6.47
N GLY A 54 -15.43 12.48 -5.15
CA GLY A 54 -16.76 12.42 -4.55
C GLY A 54 -17.39 11.02 -4.54
N ARG A 55 -16.58 9.97 -4.72
CA ARG A 55 -17.05 8.57 -4.67
C ARG A 55 -17.22 8.05 -3.23
N ASP A 56 -17.24 8.93 -2.23
CA ASP A 56 -17.60 8.55 -0.86
C ASP A 56 -19.10 8.23 -0.71
N ARG A 57 -19.98 8.75 -1.59
CA ARG A 57 -21.42 8.41 -1.54
C ARG A 57 -21.75 6.97 -1.94
N ALA A 58 -20.87 6.28 -2.65
CA ALA A 58 -21.10 4.91 -3.10
C ALA A 58 -20.69 3.87 -2.04
N ALA A 59 -19.73 4.18 -1.17
CA ALA A 59 -19.24 3.25 -0.15
C ALA A 59 -20.17 3.14 1.08
N ASP A 60 -20.93 4.20 1.38
CA ASP A 60 -21.97 4.18 2.44
C ASP A 60 -23.24 3.41 2.03
N GLY A 61 -23.45 3.13 0.74
CA GLY A 61 -24.65 2.47 0.22
C GLY A 61 -24.65 0.93 0.31
N ASP A 62 -23.49 0.31 0.48
CA ASP A 62 -23.34 -1.16 0.54
C ASP A 62 -23.23 -1.70 1.98
N ALA A 63 -23.27 -0.83 2.99
CA ALA A 63 -23.49 -1.21 4.39
C ALA A 63 -25.00 -1.27 4.68
N GLU A 64 -25.78 -1.93 3.82
CA GLU A 64 -27.13 -2.33 4.19
C GLU A 64 -26.99 -3.39 5.30
N PRO A 65 -27.48 -3.13 6.52
CA PRO A 65 -27.44 -4.12 7.57
C PRO A 65 -28.30 -5.27 7.10
N ALA A 66 -27.68 -6.43 6.85
CA ALA A 66 -28.38 -7.70 6.73
C ALA A 66 -28.96 -8.11 8.11
N ALA A 67 -29.73 -7.23 8.74
CA ALA A 67 -30.76 -7.56 9.69
C ALA A 67 -32.01 -7.91 8.87
N GLY A 68 -31.96 -9.06 8.20
CA GLY A 68 -33.17 -9.71 7.74
C GLY A 68 -34.08 -9.87 8.96
N PRO A 69 -35.37 -9.51 8.87
CA PRO A 69 -36.27 -9.60 10.01
C PRO A 69 -36.26 -11.05 10.52
N ALA A 70 -35.78 -11.25 11.75
CA ALA A 70 -35.93 -12.50 12.46
C ALA A 70 -37.44 -12.79 12.50
N ARG A 71 -37.86 -13.74 11.66
CA ARG A 71 -39.24 -14.20 11.55
C ARG A 71 -39.65 -14.69 12.94
N PRO A 72 -40.59 -14.03 13.64
CA PRO A 72 -41.12 -14.64 14.85
C PRO A 72 -41.84 -15.91 14.41
N LEU A 73 -41.34 -17.06 14.83
CA LEU A 73 -42.11 -18.30 14.88
C LEU A 73 -43.25 -18.03 15.86
N HIS A 74 -44.37 -17.53 15.33
CA HIS A 74 -45.64 -17.53 16.04
C HIS A 74 -46.03 -18.99 16.25
N GLU A 75 -45.70 -19.45 17.44
CA GLU A 75 -46.56 -20.27 18.27
C GLU A 75 -47.99 -19.76 18.20
N GLU A 76 -48.84 -20.31 17.34
CA GLU A 76 -50.31 -20.35 17.51
C GLU A 76 -50.93 -21.54 16.75
N ALA A 77 -51.32 -22.54 17.53
CA ALA A 77 -52.59 -23.28 17.47
C ALA A 77 -53.11 -23.88 16.14
N ALA A 78 -53.05 -25.21 16.05
CA ALA A 78 -54.20 -26.08 15.67
C ALA A 78 -53.91 -27.55 16.04
#